data_AF-A0A924PZ84-F1
#
_entry.id   AF-A0A924PZ84-F1
#
_cell.length_a   1.000
_cell.length_b   1.000
_cell.length_c   1.000
_cell.angle_alpha   90.00
_cell.angle_beta   90.00
_cell.angle_gamma   90.00
#
_symmetry.space_group_name_H-M   'P 1'
#
loop_
_entity.id
_entity.type
_entity.pdbx_description
1 polymer ?
#
loop_
_entity_poly.entity_id
_entity_poly.type
_entity_poly.pdbx_seq_one_letter_code
_entity_poly.pdbx_strand_id
1 'polypeptide(L)'
;MTTATASQRNALGLPPALRTAQAAMQSAEVQEMLRRLSAHGLGICMPHMHDEATGEFQPLPDEIMQVEAGLAVSFQPTAEIARQAGRFLPVAWVWRDGVSMPSAVCEMVQNEVGPHDEMPTVKHKMPTRN
;
A
#
# COMPACT_ATOMS: atom_id res chain seq x y z
N MET A 1 -2.85 -17.08 19.97
CA MET A 1 -3.14 -16.21 18.82
C MET A 1 -3.19 -17.11 17.59
N THR A 2 -4.37 -17.39 17.08
CA THR A 2 -4.56 -18.28 15.93
C THR A 2 -4.36 -17.43 14.68
N THR A 3 -3.19 -17.49 14.06
CA THR A 3 -3.02 -16.99 12.70
C THR A 3 -3.91 -17.84 11.81
N ALA A 4 -5.04 -17.30 11.37
CA ALA A 4 -5.85 -17.95 10.36
C ALA A 4 -4.97 -18.10 9.11
N THR A 5 -4.56 -19.32 8.81
CA THR A 5 -3.82 -19.62 7.58
C THR A 5 -4.83 -19.47 6.44
N ALA A 6 -4.89 -18.29 5.85
CA ALA A 6 -5.58 -18.09 4.59
C ALA A 6 -5.06 -19.12 3.58
N SER A 7 -5.96 -19.79 2.87
CA SER A 7 -5.62 -20.89 1.98
C SER A 7 -4.70 -20.45 0.84
N GLN A 8 -3.54 -21.10 0.69
CA GLN A 8 -2.62 -20.90 -0.43
C GLN A 8 -3.19 -21.39 -1.79
N ARG A 9 -4.36 -22.05 -1.82
CA ARG A 9 -4.95 -22.61 -3.06
C ARG A 9 -5.29 -21.56 -4.13
N ASN A 10 -5.40 -20.28 -3.75
CA ASN A 10 -5.74 -19.21 -4.68
C ASN A 10 -4.54 -18.65 -5.47
N ALA A 11 -3.32 -19.15 -5.22
CA ALA A 11 -2.12 -18.68 -5.93
C ALA A 11 -2.06 -19.07 -7.42
N LEU A 12 -2.92 -20.00 -7.88
CA LEU A 12 -2.95 -20.45 -9.29
C LEU A 12 -3.40 -19.34 -10.26
N GLY A 13 -4.27 -18.42 -9.83
CA GLY A 13 -4.76 -17.31 -10.64
C GLY A 13 -3.84 -16.08 -10.67
N LEU A 14 -2.70 -16.12 -9.98
CA LEU A 14 -1.78 -14.98 -9.94
C LEU A 14 -0.92 -14.92 -11.21
N PRO A 15 -0.67 -13.74 -11.79
CA PRO A 15 0.37 -13.53 -12.80
C PRO A 15 1.75 -14.02 -12.35
N PRO A 16 2.67 -14.35 -13.28
CA PRO A 16 4.00 -14.85 -12.95
C PRO A 16 4.75 -14.02 -11.89
N ALA A 17 4.76 -12.69 -12.01
CA ALA A 17 5.44 -11.81 -11.06
C ALA A 17 4.89 -11.94 -9.62
N LEU A 18 3.55 -12.02 -9.48
CA LEU A 18 2.91 -12.14 -8.17
C LEU A 18 3.05 -13.55 -7.58
N ARG A 19 3.11 -14.59 -8.41
CA ARG A 19 3.47 -15.94 -7.95
C ARG A 19 4.89 -16.00 -7.41
N THR A 20 5.84 -15.37 -8.10
CA THR A 20 7.22 -15.28 -7.61
C THR A 20 7.28 -14.55 -6.28
N ALA A 21 6.55 -13.44 -6.13
CA ALA A 21 6.48 -12.72 -4.85
C ALA A 21 5.90 -13.59 -3.71
N GLN A 22 4.80 -14.30 -3.96
CA GLN A 22 4.23 -15.25 -2.98
C GLN A 22 5.21 -16.36 -2.61
N ALA A 23 5.90 -16.96 -3.59
CA ALA A 23 6.88 -18.01 -3.35
C ALA A 23 8.08 -17.49 -2.55
N ALA A 24 8.54 -16.27 -2.83
CA ALA A 24 9.67 -15.64 -2.15
C ALA A 24 9.43 -15.48 -0.64
N MET A 25 8.18 -15.38 -0.19
CA MET A 25 7.84 -15.35 1.24
C MET A 25 8.27 -16.62 1.99
N GLN A 26 8.51 -17.74 1.30
CA GLN A 26 9.03 -18.96 1.94
C GLN A 26 10.56 -18.98 2.08
N SER A 27 11.26 -18.00 1.48
CA SER A 27 12.71 -17.93 1.58
C SER A 27 13.16 -17.41 2.95
N ALA A 28 14.26 -17.97 3.46
CA ALA A 28 14.84 -17.55 4.74
C ALA A 28 15.26 -16.08 4.72
N GLU A 29 15.77 -15.59 3.59
CA GLU A 29 16.19 -14.21 3.41
C GLU A 29 15.00 -13.24 3.55
N VAL A 30 13.88 -13.50 2.87
CA VAL A 30 12.68 -12.64 2.96
C VAL A 30 12.04 -12.70 4.34
N GLN A 31 12.05 -13.86 5.00
CA GLN A 31 11.58 -14.00 6.37
C GLN A 31 12.44 -13.21 7.36
N GLU A 32 13.77 -13.21 7.19
CA GLU A 32 14.68 -12.42 8.01
C GLU A 32 14.50 -10.91 7.76
N MET A 33 14.31 -10.49 6.50
CA MET A 33 13.97 -9.10 6.17
C MET A 33 12.65 -8.68 6.83
N LEU A 34 11.61 -9.51 6.73
CA LEU A 34 10.33 -9.25 7.40
C LEU A 34 10.52 -9.13 8.92
N ARG A 35 11.28 -10.01 9.54
CA ARG A 35 11.56 -9.95 10.98
C ARG A 35 12.20 -8.63 11.39
N ARG A 36 13.15 -8.13 10.58
CA ARG A 36 13.80 -6.82 10.81
C ARG A 36 12.83 -5.66 10.61
N LEU A 37 12.03 -5.67 9.55
CA LEU A 37 10.99 -4.66 9.31
C LEU A 37 9.97 -4.62 10.46
N SER A 38 9.55 -5.78 10.95
CA SER A 38 8.59 -5.89 12.06
C SER A 38 9.10 -5.26 13.36
N ALA A 39 10.42 -5.24 13.59
CA ALA A 39 10.99 -4.54 14.75
C ALA A 39 10.77 -3.01 14.70
N HIS A 40 10.43 -2.48 13.53
CA HIS A 40 10.10 -1.07 13.30
C HIS A 40 8.60 -0.86 13.02
N GLY A 41 7.76 -1.86 13.26
CA GLY A 41 6.31 -1.79 12.95
C GLY A 41 6.00 -1.82 11.45
N LEU A 42 6.97 -2.19 10.61
CA LEU A 42 6.80 -2.33 9.17
C LEU A 42 6.51 -3.79 8.79
N GLY A 43 5.84 -3.97 7.65
CA GLY A 43 5.56 -5.28 7.07
C GLY A 43 5.99 -5.36 5.61
N ILE A 44 5.70 -6.51 4.98
CA ILE A 44 5.85 -6.70 3.53
C ILE A 44 4.46 -6.72 2.91
N CYS A 45 4.32 -6.05 1.77
CA CYS A 45 3.16 -6.17 0.90
C CYS A 45 3.59 -6.77 -0.44
N MET A 46 2.62 -7.29 -1.19
CA MET A 46 2.78 -7.67 -2.59
C MET A 46 2.01 -6.64 -3.43
N PRO A 47 2.66 -5.57 -3.94
CA PRO A 47 1.96 -4.52 -4.69
C PRO A 47 1.32 -5.09 -5.96
N HIS A 48 0.04 -4.81 -6.14
CA HIS A 48 -0.75 -5.26 -7.30
C HIS A 48 -1.92 -4.30 -7.52
N MET A 49 -2.56 -4.45 -8.67
CA MET A 49 -3.90 -3.91 -8.94
C MET A 49 -4.83 -5.02 -9.44
N HIS A 50 -6.07 -4.66 -9.74
CA HIS A 50 -7.05 -5.56 -10.33
C HIS A 50 -7.39 -5.11 -11.73
N ASP A 51 -7.50 -6.07 -12.65
CA ASP A 51 -8.10 -5.86 -13.95
C ASP A 51 -9.58 -5.51 -13.76
N GLU A 52 -10.03 -4.35 -14.23
CA GLU A 52 -11.42 -3.92 -14.03
C GLU A 52 -12.43 -4.74 -14.85
N ALA A 53 -12.01 -5.34 -15.97
CA ALA A 53 -12.88 -6.12 -16.84
C ALA A 53 -13.01 -7.57 -16.37
N THR A 54 -11.94 -8.18 -15.87
CA THR A 54 -11.89 -9.61 -15.50
C THR A 54 -11.86 -9.85 -13.99
N GLY A 55 -11.46 -8.84 -13.19
CA GLY A 55 -11.21 -8.98 -11.76
C GLY A 55 -9.93 -9.73 -11.42
N GLU A 56 -9.11 -10.09 -12.42
CA GLU A 56 -7.84 -10.78 -12.21
C GLU A 56 -6.79 -9.86 -11.58
N PHE A 57 -5.80 -10.46 -10.91
CA PHE A 57 -4.66 -9.70 -10.42
C PHE A 57 -3.81 -9.20 -11.59
N GLN A 58 -3.29 -7.98 -11.46
CA GLN A 58 -2.26 -7.44 -12.31
C GLN A 58 -1.09 -6.89 -11.47
N PRO A 59 0.16 -7.00 -11.94
CA PRO A 59 1.27 -6.28 -11.32
C PRO A 59 0.97 -4.78 -11.26
N LEU A 60 1.37 -4.11 -10.18
CA LEU A 60 1.24 -2.65 -10.09
C LEU A 60 2.27 -2.00 -11.03
N PRO A 61 1.85 -1.24 -12.07
CA PRO A 61 2.79 -0.53 -12.93
C PRO A 61 3.64 0.50 -12.17
N ASP A 62 4.79 0.87 -12.72
CA ASP A 62 5.72 1.76 -12.02
C ASP A 62 5.19 3.20 -11.91
N GLU A 63 4.40 3.62 -12.91
CA GLU A 63 3.77 4.93 -13.00
C GLU A 63 2.44 5.03 -12.24
N ILE A 64 2.03 3.96 -11.55
CA ILE A 64 0.78 3.89 -10.80
C ILE A 64 1.06 3.70 -9.31
N MET A 65 0.28 4.39 -8.48
CA MET A 65 0.32 4.32 -7.03
C MET A 65 -1.04 3.88 -6.49
N GLN A 66 -1.00 3.02 -5.48
CA GLN A 66 -2.20 2.67 -4.72
C GLN A 66 -2.55 3.82 -3.76
N VAL A 67 -3.81 4.27 -3.77
CA VAL A 67 -4.29 5.36 -2.93
C VAL A 67 -5.43 4.86 -2.07
N GLU A 68 -5.20 4.84 -0.75
CA GLU A 68 -6.23 4.58 0.25
C GLU A 68 -6.91 5.90 0.64
N ALA A 69 -8.22 6.00 0.42
CA ALA A 69 -9.02 7.16 0.76
C ALA A 69 -10.44 6.73 1.12
N GLY A 70 -10.96 7.15 2.27
CA GLY A 70 -12.34 6.86 2.65
C GLY A 70 -12.63 5.36 2.76
N LEU A 71 -11.69 4.58 3.32
CA LEU A 71 -11.75 3.12 3.43
C LEU A 71 -11.84 2.38 2.08
N ALA A 72 -11.53 3.05 0.98
CA ALA A 72 -11.46 2.48 -0.36
C ALA A 72 -10.06 2.63 -0.93
N VAL A 73 -9.67 1.69 -1.78
CA VAL A 73 -8.41 1.72 -2.51
C VAL A 73 -8.70 2.07 -3.98
N SER A 74 -7.91 3.00 -4.53
CA SER A 74 -7.89 3.35 -5.94
C SER A 74 -6.46 3.27 -6.49
N PHE A 75 -6.32 3.28 -7.81
CA PHE A 75 -5.04 3.24 -8.51
C PHE A 75 -4.90 4.51 -9.35
N GLN A 76 -3.91 5.34 -9.06
CA GLN A 76 -3.78 6.67 -9.67
C GLN A 76 -2.36 6.90 -10.20
N PRO A 77 -2.18 7.76 -11.21
CA PRO A 77 -0.85 8.09 -11.72
C PRO A 77 0.05 8.68 -10.62
N THR A 78 1.25 8.12 -10.45
CA THR A 78 2.26 8.57 -9.49
C THR A 78 2.58 10.06 -9.66
N ALA A 79 2.63 10.55 -10.91
CA ALA A 79 2.88 11.95 -11.21
C ALA A 79 1.78 12.89 -10.67
N GLU A 80 0.53 12.43 -10.59
CA GLU A 80 -0.56 13.22 -10.02
C GLU A 80 -0.48 13.31 -8.49
N ILE A 81 -0.13 12.21 -7.85
CA ILE A 81 0.07 12.16 -6.39
C ILE A 81 1.27 13.01 -5.97
N ALA A 82 2.37 12.98 -6.73
CA ALA A 82 3.55 13.79 -6.47
C ALA A 82 3.27 15.30 -6.50
N ARG A 83 2.33 15.76 -7.33
CA ARG A 83 1.89 17.17 -7.37
C ARG A 83 1.08 17.59 -6.12
N GLN A 84 0.69 16.64 -5.29
CA GLN A 84 -0.15 16.83 -4.10
C GLN A 84 0.58 16.35 -2.82
N ALA A 85 1.90 16.51 -2.75
CA ALA A 85 2.76 15.94 -1.71
C ALA A 85 2.34 16.25 -0.25
N GLY A 86 1.55 17.30 0.01
CA GLY A 86 1.02 17.62 1.35
C GLY A 86 -0.29 16.91 1.72
N ARG A 87 -0.94 16.22 0.79
CA ARG A 87 -2.23 15.56 0.97
C ARG A 87 -2.11 14.07 1.30
N PHE A 88 -0.95 13.47 1.04
CA PHE A 88 -0.78 12.02 1.08
C PHE A 88 0.36 11.61 2.01
N LEU A 89 0.13 10.54 2.77
CA LEU A 89 1.13 9.89 3.62
C LEU A 89 1.54 8.55 2.99
N PRO A 90 2.82 8.33 2.62
CA PRO A 90 3.30 7.03 2.17
C PRO A 90 3.14 5.94 3.25
N VAL A 91 2.61 4.79 2.85
CA VAL A 91 2.37 3.64 3.76
C VAL A 91 2.91 2.31 3.24
N ALA A 92 3.35 2.27 1.98
CA ALA A 92 4.09 1.13 1.43
C ALA A 92 5.18 1.62 0.47
N TRP A 93 6.26 0.85 0.36
CA TRP A 93 7.43 1.18 -0.46
C TRP A 93 7.87 0.00 -1.31
N VAL A 94 8.47 0.33 -2.45
CA VAL A 94 9.14 -0.60 -3.36
C VAL A 94 10.54 -0.09 -3.64
N TRP A 95 11.45 -1.02 -3.92
CA TRP A 95 12.78 -0.69 -4.38
C TRP A 95 12.78 -0.64 -5.91
N ARG A 96 13.04 0.53 -6.50
CA ARG A 96 13.06 0.76 -7.95
C ARG A 96 14.23 1.70 -8.29
N ASP A 97 14.95 1.41 -9.36
CA ASP A 97 16.08 2.22 -9.83
C ASP A 97 17.09 2.62 -8.74
N GLY A 98 17.36 1.70 -7.80
CA GLY A 98 18.33 1.91 -6.72
C GLY A 98 17.86 2.80 -5.58
N VAL A 99 16.57 3.17 -5.55
CA VAL A 99 15.98 4.01 -4.50
C VAL A 99 14.69 3.40 -3.95
N SER A 100 14.36 3.77 -2.71
CA SER A 100 13.07 3.47 -2.10
C SER A 100 12.02 4.46 -2.61
N MET A 101 10.95 3.96 -3.20
CA MET A 101 9.84 4.76 -3.74
C MET A 101 8.51 4.32 -3.11
N PRO A 102 7.58 5.26 -2.82
CA PRO A 102 6.24 4.89 -2.38
C PRO A 102 5.50 4.05 -3.43
N SER A 103 4.84 2.98 -3.01
CA SER A 103 3.91 2.20 -3.83
C SER A 103 2.46 2.36 -3.41
N ALA A 104 2.23 2.79 -2.16
CA ALA A 104 0.91 3.12 -1.65
C ALA A 104 0.95 4.34 -0.72
N VAL A 105 -0.12 5.13 -0.74
CA VAL A 105 -0.33 6.29 0.11
C VAL A 105 -1.73 6.32 0.71
N CYS A 106 -1.86 6.91 1.90
CA CYS A 106 -3.14 7.28 2.50
C CYS A 106 -3.45 8.75 2.25
N GLU A 107 -4.67 9.06 1.83
CA GLU A 107 -5.16 10.44 1.76
C GLU A 107 -5.42 10.98 3.17
N MET A 108 -4.77 12.09 3.48
CA MET A 108 -4.87 12.80 4.75
C MET A 108 -5.79 14.02 4.59
N VAL A 109 -6.51 14.35 5.66
CA VAL A 109 -7.33 15.56 5.78
C VAL A 109 -6.85 16.34 7.00
N GLN A 110 -6.61 17.63 6.83
CA GLN A 110 -6.33 18.56 7.92
C GLN A 110 -7.64 19.22 8.35
N ASN A 111 -7.97 19.19 9.63
CA ASN A 111 -9.09 19.99 10.14
C ASN A 111 -8.56 21.40 10.47
N GLU A 112 -9.11 22.43 9.81
CA GLU A 112 -8.72 23.83 10.02
C GLU A 112 -9.30 24.46 11.30
N VAL A 113 -9.98 23.69 12.16
CA VAL A 113 -10.71 24.25 13.31
C VAL A 113 -10.12 23.75 14.63
N GLY A 114 -9.04 24.39 15.05
CA GLY A 114 -8.58 24.42 16.43
C GLY A 114 -8.33 25.88 16.85
N PRO A 115 -8.48 26.25 18.14
CA PRO A 115 -8.05 27.57 18.62
C PRO A 115 -6.56 27.79 18.30
N HIS A 116 -6.15 29.05 18.16
CA HIS A 116 -4.88 29.50 17.56
C HIS A 116 -3.57 28.87 18.10
N ASP A 117 -3.61 28.13 19.21
CA ASP A 117 -2.48 27.49 19.89
C ASP A 117 -2.43 25.95 19.78
N GLU A 118 -3.41 25.30 19.14
CA GLU A 118 -3.39 23.84 18.93
C GLU A 118 -2.85 23.48 17.54
N MET A 119 -1.89 22.53 17.49
CA MET A 119 -1.42 22.00 16.21
C MET A 119 -2.60 21.42 15.40
N PRO A 120 -2.66 21.69 14.08
CA PRO A 120 -3.75 21.18 13.25
C PRO A 120 -3.82 19.66 13.32
N THR A 121 -5.01 19.13 13.58
CA THR A 121 -5.21 17.68 13.61
C THR A 121 -5.22 17.12 12.19
N VAL A 122 -4.25 16.26 11.89
CA VAL A 122 -4.16 15.52 10.62
C VAL A 122 -4.75 14.13 10.82
N LYS A 123 -5.75 13.75 10.01
CA LYS A 123 -6.44 12.46 10.09
C LYS A 123 -6.50 11.78 8.73
N HIS A 124 -6.67 10.46 8.70
CA HIS A 124 -7.04 9.76 7.47
C HIS A 124 -8.40 10.26 6.96
N LYS A 125 -8.56 10.33 5.64
CA LYS A 125 -9.86 10.60 5.04
C LYS A 125 -10.82 9.45 5.30
N MET A 126 -11.98 9.77 5.87
CA MET A 126 -13.08 8.84 6.10
C MET A 126 -14.17 9.02 5.03
N PRO A 127 -14.98 7.97 4.75
CA PRO A 127 -16.15 8.12 3.89
C PRO A 127 -17.08 9.20 4.45
N THR A 128 -17.64 10.03 3.59
CA THR A 128 -18.75 10.91 3.95
C THR A 128 -19.95 10.05 4.31
N ARG A 129 -20.44 10.15 5.56
CA ARG A 129 -21.72 9.56 5.94
C ARG A 129 -22.82 10.39 5.29
N ASN A 130 -23.63 9.76 4.43
CA ASN A 130 -24.89 10.32 3.95
C ASN A 130 -25.92 10.38 5.08
#